data_AF-A0A929VJ72-F1
#
_entry.id   AF-A0A929VJ72-F1
#
_cell.length_a   1.000
_cell.length_b   1.000
_cell.length_c   1.000
_cell.angle_alpha   90.00
_cell.angle_beta   90.00
_cell.angle_gamma   90.00
#
_symmetry.space_group_name_H-M   'P 1'
#
loop_
_entity.id
_entity.type
_entity.pdbx_description
1 polymer ?
#
loop_
_entity_poly.entity_id
_entity_poly.type
_entity_poly.pdbx_seq_one_letter_code
_entity_poly.pdbx_strand_id
1 'polypeptide(L)'
;MADTYSQFKEKILRKTGINLSSYKEAQMKRRIESLASRNGFNDLLDYYAMIDKNKEKFDEFINFMTINVSEFFRNPEQWSIVETKLFPTLLQKNKDIKVWSAACSTGEEPYTITMILSRLMPLNKITVNATDID
;
A
#
# COMPACT_ATOMS: atom_id res chain seq x y z
N MET A 1 21.39 8.60 -23.24
CA MET A 1 20.38 9.58 -22.76
C MET A 1 19.72 8.97 -21.55
N ALA A 2 19.71 9.65 -20.40
CA ALA A 2 18.99 9.15 -19.24
C ALA A 2 17.48 9.14 -19.55
N ASP A 3 16.86 7.97 -19.43
CA ASP A 3 15.41 7.79 -19.62
C ASP A 3 14.65 8.82 -18.77
N THR A 4 13.71 9.55 -19.37
CA THR A 4 12.87 10.58 -18.72
C THR A 4 12.22 10.04 -17.44
N TYR A 5 11.84 8.76 -17.46
CA TYR A 5 11.29 8.07 -16.30
C TYR A 5 12.30 7.91 -15.16
N SER A 6 13.58 7.62 -15.46
CA SER A 6 14.62 7.51 -14.43
C SER A 6 14.86 8.84 -13.71
N GLN A 7 14.89 9.94 -14.45
CA GLN A 7 15.00 11.29 -13.86
C GLN A 7 13.79 11.65 -13.01
N PHE A 8 12.58 11.26 -13.44
CA PHE A 8 11.36 11.41 -12.66
C PHE A 8 11.44 10.63 -11.32
N LYS A 9 11.90 9.37 -11.35
CA LYS A 9 12.08 8.55 -10.14
C LYS A 9 13.02 9.21 -9.13
N GLU A 10 14.15 9.73 -9.58
CA GLU A 10 15.11 10.41 -8.69
C GLU A 10 14.52 11.67 -8.06
N LYS A 11 13.77 12.46 -8.84
CA LYS A 11 13.12 13.68 -8.37
C LYS A 11 12.03 13.41 -7.33
N ILE A 12 11.22 12.36 -7.55
CA ILE A 12 10.24 11.91 -6.56
C ILE A 12 10.94 11.40 -5.30
N LEU A 13 11.93 10.51 -5.44
CA LEU A 13 12.67 9.96 -4.30
C LEU A 13 13.27 11.08 -3.41
N ARG A 14 13.86 12.11 -4.02
CA ARG A 14 14.43 13.25 -3.29
C ARG A 14 13.37 14.09 -2.56
N LYS A 15 12.18 14.25 -3.15
CA LYS A 15 11.10 15.08 -2.58
C LYS A 15 10.31 14.35 -1.49
N THR A 16 10.14 13.04 -1.62
CA THR A 16 9.14 12.27 -0.83
C THR A 16 9.72 11.13 -0.02
N GLY A 17 10.96 10.69 -0.32
CA GLY A 17 11.53 9.45 0.21
C GLY A 17 10.95 8.18 -0.42
N ILE A 18 9.91 8.27 -1.26
CA ILE A 18 9.29 7.11 -1.90
C ILE A 18 10.18 6.64 -3.06
N ASN A 19 10.71 5.42 -2.92
CA ASN A 19 11.49 4.79 -3.98
C ASN A 19 10.58 4.09 -4.99
N LEU A 20 10.32 4.76 -6.11
CA LEU A 20 9.53 4.19 -7.22
C LEU A 20 10.15 2.95 -7.86
N SER A 21 11.46 2.71 -7.67
CA SER A 21 12.13 1.49 -8.16
C SER A 21 11.80 0.26 -7.31
N SER A 22 11.19 0.43 -6.13
CA SER A 22 10.68 -0.69 -5.31
C SER A 22 9.39 -1.29 -5.88
N TYR A 23 8.78 -0.66 -6.88
CA TYR A 23 7.57 -1.12 -7.56
C TYR A 23 7.91 -1.76 -8.91
N LYS A 24 7.00 -2.58 -9.45
CA LYS A 24 7.12 -3.12 -10.80
C LYS A 24 7.13 -1.98 -11.83
N GLU A 25 8.30 -1.72 -12.40
CA GLU A 25 8.58 -0.55 -13.25
C GLU A 25 7.53 -0.36 -14.35
N ALA A 26 7.26 -1.39 -15.16
CA ALA A 26 6.32 -1.28 -16.28
C ALA A 26 4.87 -0.98 -15.86
N GLN A 27 4.45 -1.39 -14.66
CA GLN A 27 3.12 -1.11 -14.14
C GLN A 27 3.06 0.30 -13.55
N MET A 28 4.10 0.67 -12.81
CA MET A 28 4.19 1.98 -12.17
C MET A 28 4.32 3.11 -13.21
N LYS A 29 5.19 2.93 -14.22
CA LYS A 29 5.35 3.87 -15.33
C LYS A 29 4.03 4.13 -16.04
N ARG A 30 3.29 3.09 -16.41
CA ARG A 30 1.96 3.21 -17.03
C ARG A 30 0.94 3.95 -16.17
N ARG A 31 0.94 3.72 -14.85
CA ARG A 31 0.07 4.45 -13.90
C ARG A 31 0.40 5.94 -13.89
N ILE A 32 1.68 6.28 -13.77
CA ILE A 32 2.15 7.68 -13.73
C ILE A 32 1.87 8.38 -15.06
N GLU A 33 2.17 7.74 -16.20
CA GLU A 33 1.88 8.28 -17.53
C GLU A 33 0.38 8.52 -17.74
N SER A 34 -0.48 7.61 -17.25
CA SER A 34 -1.94 7.81 -17.30
C SER A 34 -2.38 9.02 -16.47
N LEU A 35 -1.82 9.21 -15.27
CA LEU A 35 -2.13 10.37 -14.43
C LEU A 35 -1.61 11.68 -15.04
N ALA A 36 -0.39 11.67 -15.59
CA ALA A 36 0.18 12.82 -16.29
C ALA A 36 -0.70 13.23 -17.49
N SER A 37 -1.12 12.25 -18.29
CA SER A 37 -2.01 12.47 -19.44
C SER A 37 -3.37 13.05 -19.04
N ARG A 38 -3.98 12.58 -17.93
CA ARG A 38 -5.22 13.16 -17.37
C ARG A 38 -5.05 14.61 -16.93
N ASN A 39 -3.85 15.00 -16.52
CA ASN A 39 -3.50 16.38 -16.18
C ASN A 39 -3.00 17.20 -17.39
N GLY A 40 -3.06 16.63 -18.61
CA GLY A 40 -2.71 17.33 -19.86
C GLY A 40 -1.22 17.27 -20.23
N PHE A 41 -0.43 16.38 -19.63
CA PHE A 41 1.00 16.28 -19.87
C PHE A 41 1.37 14.98 -20.60
N ASN A 42 2.21 15.10 -21.64
CA ASN A 42 2.76 13.96 -22.38
C ASN A 42 4.23 13.67 -22.01
N ASP A 43 4.89 14.59 -21.30
CA ASP A 43 6.24 14.42 -20.78
C ASP A 43 6.21 14.39 -19.24
N LEU A 44 6.98 13.46 -18.66
CA LEU A 44 6.99 13.23 -17.22
C LEU A 44 7.75 14.32 -16.44
N LEU A 45 8.74 14.97 -17.04
CA LEU A 45 9.47 16.06 -16.38
C LEU A 45 8.63 17.34 -16.37
N ASP A 46 7.86 17.61 -17.42
CA ASP A 46 6.88 18.69 -17.43
C ASP A 46 5.77 18.46 -16.39
N TYR A 47 5.27 17.22 -16.31
CA TYR A 47 4.33 16.83 -15.27
C TYR A 47 4.93 17.01 -13.86
N TYR A 48 6.18 16.59 -13.65
CA TYR A 48 6.89 16.81 -12.38
C TYR A 48 6.98 18.30 -12.03
N ALA A 49 7.34 19.16 -12.99
CA ALA A 49 7.48 20.60 -12.75
C ALA A 49 6.16 21.25 -12.29
N MET A 50 5.02 20.71 -12.73
CA MET A 50 3.69 21.13 -12.27
C MET A 50 3.43 20.67 -10.84
N ILE A 51 3.55 19.38 -10.54
CA ILE A 51 3.29 18.85 -9.19
C ILE A 51 4.31 19.37 -8.16
N ASP A 52 5.53 19.74 -8.57
CA ASP A 52 6.52 20.30 -7.66
C ASP A 52 6.12 21.69 -7.12
N LYS A 53 5.38 22.46 -7.93
CA LYS A 53 4.95 23.83 -7.63
C LYS A 53 3.53 23.94 -7.08
N ASN A 54 2.69 22.92 -7.31
CA ASN A 54 1.30 22.92 -6.88
C ASN A 54 1.07 21.82 -5.84
N LYS A 55 0.86 22.23 -4.58
CA LYS A 55 0.63 21.30 -3.46
C LYS A 55 -0.59 20.40 -3.66
N GLU A 56 -1.71 20.95 -4.14
CA GLU A 56 -2.93 20.16 -4.36
C GLU A 56 -2.70 19.04 -5.38
N LYS A 57 -1.97 19.35 -6.46
CA LYS A 57 -1.62 18.38 -7.50
C LYS A 57 -0.56 17.39 -7.06
N PHE A 58 0.34 17.82 -6.18
CA PHE A 58 1.27 16.94 -5.52
C PHE A 58 0.57 15.92 -4.62
N ASP A 59 -0.37 16.38 -3.79
CA ASP A 59 -1.15 15.52 -2.89
C ASP A 59 -2.04 14.56 -3.71
N GLU A 60 -2.62 15.00 -4.83
CA GLU A 60 -3.31 14.14 -5.81
C GLU A 60 -2.38 13.04 -6.35
N PHE A 61 -1.15 13.39 -6.71
CA PHE A 61 -0.15 12.42 -7.17
C PHE A 61 0.20 11.40 -6.08
N ILE A 62 0.46 11.84 -4.84
CA ILE A 62 0.76 10.94 -3.73
C ILE A 62 -0.41 9.98 -3.51
N ASN A 63 -1.62 10.50 -3.35
CA ASN A 63 -2.83 9.70 -3.17
C ASN A 63 -3.04 8.71 -4.32
N PHE A 64 -2.78 9.12 -5.57
CA PHE A 64 -2.93 8.24 -6.73
C PHE A 64 -1.89 7.09 -6.73
N MET A 65 -0.70 7.36 -6.20
CA MET A 65 0.38 6.40 -6.06
C MET A 65 0.14 5.46 -4.88
N THR A 66 -0.44 5.97 -3.80
CA THR A 66 -0.79 5.23 -2.58
C THR A 66 -2.17 4.60 -2.64
N ILE A 67 -2.96 4.71 -3.74
CA ILE A 67 -4.31 4.10 -3.81
C ILE A 67 -4.27 2.66 -3.33
N ASN A 68 -4.72 2.52 -2.09
CA ASN A 68 -4.81 1.29 -1.35
C ASN A 68 -6.29 0.94 -1.30
N VAL A 69 -6.85 0.42 -2.40
CA VAL A 69 -8.19 -0.19 -2.31
C VAL A 69 -8.05 -1.36 -1.36
N SER A 70 -8.61 -1.18 -0.17
CA SER A 70 -8.68 -2.17 0.88
C SER A 70 -10.14 -2.51 1.08
N GLU A 71 -10.40 -3.80 1.28
CA GLU A 71 -11.74 -4.33 1.50
C GLU A 71 -11.62 -5.45 2.53
N PHE A 72 -12.70 -5.66 3.27
CA PHE A 72 -12.75 -6.78 4.20
C PHE A 72 -12.56 -8.10 3.44
N PHE A 73 -11.73 -8.98 3.98
CA PHE A 73 -11.45 -10.29 3.38
C PHE A 73 -10.95 -10.24 1.92
N ARG A 74 -10.18 -9.22 1.53
CA ARG A 74 -9.56 -9.13 0.19
C ARG A 74 -8.86 -10.44 -0.17
N ASN A 75 -9.18 -11.00 -1.34
CA ASN A 75 -8.78 -12.34 -1.78
C ASN A 75 -9.21 -13.44 -0.78
N PRO A 76 -10.52 -13.74 -0.66
CA PRO A 76 -11.08 -14.54 0.43
C PRO A 76 -10.50 -15.96 0.54
N GLU A 77 -10.04 -16.55 -0.56
CA GLU A 77 -9.36 -17.85 -0.56
C GLU A 77 -8.09 -17.87 0.31
N GLN A 78 -7.36 -16.76 0.37
CA GLN A 78 -6.16 -16.64 1.21
C GLN A 78 -6.54 -16.60 2.69
N TRP A 79 -7.61 -15.87 3.03
CA TRP A 79 -8.13 -15.80 4.40
C TRP A 79 -8.66 -17.14 4.89
N SER A 80 -9.23 -17.96 4.01
CA SER A 80 -9.65 -19.33 4.35
C SER A 80 -8.46 -20.17 4.85
N ILE A 81 -7.29 -20.06 4.20
CA ILE A 81 -6.07 -20.75 4.64
C ILE A 81 -5.58 -20.19 5.99
N VAL A 82 -5.64 -18.86 6.15
CA VAL A 82 -5.25 -18.20 7.40
C VAL A 82 -6.11 -18.67 8.58
N GLU A 83 -7.42 -18.71 8.39
CA GLU A 83 -8.41 -19.12 9.40
C GLU A 83 -8.35 -20.61 9.72
N THR A 84 -8.30 -21.47 8.70
CA THR A 84 -8.43 -22.92 8.90
C THR A 84 -7.12 -23.63 9.21
N LYS A 85 -5.98 -23.05 8.82
CA LYS A 85 -4.67 -23.71 8.92
C LYS A 85 -3.65 -22.88 9.69
N LEU A 86 -3.41 -21.64 9.30
CA LEU A 86 -2.30 -20.84 9.85
C LEU A 86 -2.50 -20.51 11.33
N PHE A 87 -3.57 -19.78 11.67
CA PHE A 87 -3.80 -19.34 13.05
C PHE A 87 -4.00 -20.51 14.02
N PRO A 88 -4.79 -21.55 13.70
CA PRO A 88 -4.90 -22.72 14.58
C PRO A 88 -3.53 -23.36 14.86
N THR A 89 -2.68 -23.50 13.85
CA THR A 89 -1.32 -24.07 14.02
C THR A 89 -0.43 -23.19 14.89
N LEU A 90 -0.50 -21.87 14.73
CA LEU A 90 0.27 -20.93 15.56
C LEU A 90 -0.22 -20.93 17.01
N LEU A 91 -1.54 -20.98 17.23
CA LEU A 91 -2.17 -20.99 18.56
C LEU A 91 -1.93 -22.30 19.35
N GLN A 92 -1.54 -23.38 18.67
CA GLN A 92 -1.04 -24.59 19.34
C GLN A 92 0.35 -24.39 19.95
N LYS A 93 1.19 -23.54 19.34
CA LYS A 93 2.56 -23.28 19.77
C LYS A 93 2.68 -22.11 20.75
N ASN A 94 1.91 -21.06 20.53
CA ASN A 94 1.93 -19.86 21.36
C ASN A 94 0.51 -19.28 21.48
N LYS A 95 0.06 -19.08 22.72
CA LYS A 95 -1.27 -18.53 23.03
C LYS A 95 -1.35 -17.01 22.90
N ASP A 96 -0.21 -16.32 22.91
CA ASP A 96 -0.13 -14.85 22.82
C ASP A 96 0.39 -14.44 21.43
N ILE A 97 -0.46 -14.55 20.42
CA ILE A 97 -0.12 -14.14 19.05
C ILE A 97 -0.20 -12.63 18.92
N LYS A 98 0.86 -12.04 18.36
CA LYS A 98 0.90 -10.64 17.92
C LYS A 98 0.97 -10.63 16.40
N VAL A 99 0.10 -9.85 15.77
CA VAL A 99 0.06 -9.68 14.31
C VAL A 99 0.45 -8.26 13.95
N TRP A 100 1.16 -8.08 12.84
CA TRP A 100 1.43 -6.79 12.26
C TRP A 100 0.87 -6.75 10.84
N SER A 101 -0.12 -5.89 10.61
CA SER A 101 -0.61 -5.52 9.29
C SER A 101 0.23 -4.33 8.79
N ALA A 102 1.08 -4.59 7.80
CA ALA A 102 1.96 -3.60 7.20
C ALA A 102 1.35 -3.10 5.89
N ALA A 103 1.23 -1.78 5.74
CA ALA A 103 0.42 -1.11 4.71
C ALA A 103 -1.07 -1.43 4.85
N CYS A 104 -1.64 -1.10 6.01
CA CYS A 104 -3.01 -1.45 6.38
C CYS A 104 -4.11 -0.64 5.69
N SER A 105 -3.76 0.38 4.91
CA SER A 105 -4.70 1.30 4.27
C SER A 105 -5.70 1.89 5.28
N THR A 106 -6.98 1.93 4.90
CA THR A 106 -8.16 2.32 5.68
C THR A 106 -8.54 1.33 6.78
N GLY A 107 -7.82 0.23 6.95
CA GLY A 107 -7.89 -0.63 8.14
C GLY A 107 -8.74 -1.91 8.01
N GLU A 108 -9.31 -2.21 6.85
CA GLU A 108 -10.13 -3.41 6.65
C GLU A 108 -9.32 -4.70 6.87
N GLU A 109 -8.03 -4.72 6.53
CA GLU A 109 -7.14 -5.86 6.78
C GLU A 109 -6.94 -6.16 8.29
N PRO A 110 -6.45 -5.22 9.13
CA PRO A 110 -6.29 -5.49 10.56
C PRO A 110 -7.61 -5.84 11.27
N TYR A 111 -8.74 -5.29 10.80
CA TYR A 111 -10.05 -5.72 11.30
C TYR A 111 -10.42 -7.13 10.82
N THR A 112 -10.15 -7.49 9.56
CA THR A 112 -10.33 -8.86 9.04
C THR A 112 -9.55 -9.87 9.88
N ILE A 113 -8.28 -9.56 10.17
CA ILE A 113 -7.42 -10.38 11.05
C ILE A 113 -8.07 -10.55 12.43
N THR A 114 -8.55 -9.45 13.01
CA THR A 114 -9.19 -9.46 14.35
C THR A 114 -10.48 -10.27 14.34
N MET A 115 -11.31 -10.14 13.31
CA MET A 115 -12.54 -10.93 13.16
C MET A 115 -12.25 -12.42 13.11
N ILE A 116 -11.24 -12.84 12.34
CA ILE A 116 -10.83 -14.25 12.26
C ILE A 116 -10.30 -14.75 13.61
N LEU A 117 -9.36 -14.02 14.22
CA LEU A 117 -8.78 -14.41 15.51
C LEU A 117 -9.83 -14.47 16.63
N SER A 118 -10.84 -13.59 16.62
CA SER A 118 -11.92 -13.59 17.61
C SER A 118 -12.77 -14.87 17.64
N ARG A 119 -12.76 -15.65 16.54
CA ARG A 119 -13.39 -16.98 16.47
C ARG A 119 -12.54 -18.08 17.10
N LEU A 120 -11.25 -17.81 17.33
CA LEU A 120 -10.26 -18.79 17.79
C LEU A 120 -9.74 -18.50 19.21
N MET A 121 -9.83 -17.25 19.67
CA MET A 121 -9.34 -16.83 20.99
C MET A 121 -10.11 -15.60 21.52
N PRO A 122 -10.08 -15.37 22.85
CA PRO A 122 -10.72 -14.20 23.45
C PRO A 122 -10.19 -12.87 22.90
N LEU A 123 -11.09 -11.91 22.65
CA LEU A 123 -10.75 -10.58 22.09
C LEU A 123 -9.67 -9.85 22.89
N ASN A 124 -9.69 -9.92 24.23
CA ASN A 124 -8.72 -9.26 25.10
C ASN A 124 -7.29 -9.84 25.03
N LYS A 125 -7.11 -10.95 24.30
CA LYS A 125 -5.81 -11.58 24.05
C LYS A 125 -5.27 -11.29 22.65
N ILE A 126 -6.02 -10.59 21.81
CA ILE A 126 -5.64 -10.29 20.42
C ILE A 126 -4.87 -8.96 20.41
N THR A 127 -3.69 -8.95 19.80
CA THR A 127 -2.94 -7.73 19.53
C THR A 127 -2.59 -7.66 18.05
N VAL A 128 -3.14 -6.66 17.36
CA VAL A 128 -2.85 -6.35 15.95
C VAL A 128 -2.27 -4.95 15.87
N ASN A 129 -1.00 -4.84 15.49
CA ASN A 129 -0.39 -3.57 15.11
C ASN A 129 -0.70 -3.32 13.65
N ALA A 130 -1.13 -2.11 13.30
CA ALA A 130 -1.45 -1.73 11.92
C ALA A 130 -0.73 -0.43 11.60
N THR A 131 0.00 -0.40 10.49
CA THR A 131 0.80 0.78 10.09
C THR A 131 0.68 0.99 8.59
N ASP A 132 0.50 2.23 8.16
CA ASP A 132 0.60 2.67 6.77
C ASP A 132 1.54 3.88 6.68
N ILE A 133 1.96 4.19 5.45
CA ILE A 133 2.73 5.40 5.13
C ILE A 133 1.83 6.59 4.79
N ASP A 134 0.58 6.32 4.40
CA ASP A 134 -0.46 7.32 4.10
C ASP A 134 -1.10 7.90 5.38
#